data_AF-A0A924NJY2-F1
#
_entry.id   AF-A0A924NJY2-F1
#
_cell.length_a   1.000
_cell.length_b   1.000
_cell.length_c   1.000
_cell.angle_alpha   90.00
_cell.angle_beta   90.00
_cell.angle_gamma   90.00
#
_symmetry.space_group_name_H-M   'P 1'
#
loop_
_entity.id
_entity.type
_entity.pdbx_description
1 polymer ?
#
loop_
_entity_poly.entity_id
_entity_poly.type
_entity_poly.pdbx_seq_one_letter_code
_entity_poly.pdbx_strand_id
1 'polypeptide(L)'
;MTVMLAARIARRELRGGLAGFRVFLLCLALGVAAIAGVGMVRAAIEAGLRDQGAVLLGGDAEMGFTARYAGEDERVFMAGVANEVSEIVKFRS
;
A
#
# COMPACT_ATOMS: atom_id res chain seq x y z
N MET A 1 -25.58 -4.04 37.59
CA MET A 1 -25.87 -5.36 37.00
C MET A 1 -24.76 -5.69 36.01
N THR A 2 -24.03 -6.76 36.26
CA THR A 2 -22.61 -6.90 35.86
C THR A 2 -22.45 -7.47 34.45
N VAL A 3 -21.68 -6.78 33.60
CA VAL A 3 -21.28 -7.23 32.24
C VAL A 3 -20.74 -8.67 32.24
N MET A 4 -20.11 -9.10 33.33
CA MET A 4 -19.64 -10.47 33.51
C MET A 4 -20.76 -11.51 33.47
N LEU A 5 -21.94 -11.21 34.01
CA LEU A 5 -23.08 -12.13 33.99
C LEU A 5 -23.67 -12.24 32.59
N ALA A 6 -23.85 -11.10 31.91
CA ALA A 6 -24.31 -11.05 30.52
C ALA A 6 -23.36 -11.82 29.57
N ALA A 7 -22.05 -11.62 29.70
CA ALA A 7 -21.05 -12.33 28.91
C ALA A 7 -20.97 -13.84 29.22
N ARG A 8 -21.36 -14.27 30.43
CA ARG A 8 -21.42 -15.68 30.81
C ARG A 8 -22.65 -16.36 30.20
N ILE A 9 -23.79 -15.70 30.20
CA ILE A 9 -25.03 -16.20 29.58
C ILE A 9 -24.86 -16.28 28.07
N ALA A 10 -24.41 -15.20 27.43
CA ALA A 10 -24.18 -15.16 25.98
C ALA A 10 -23.23 -16.26 25.49
N ARG A 11 -22.11 -16.50 26.21
CA ARG A 11 -21.18 -17.60 25.88
C ARG A 11 -21.82 -18.99 26.00
N ARG A 12 -22.79 -19.18 26.89
CA ARG A 12 -23.44 -20.48 27.11
C ARG A 12 -24.45 -20.79 26.00
N GLU A 13 -25.23 -19.79 25.60
CA GLU A 13 -26.15 -19.85 24.46
C GLU A 13 -25.41 -20.08 23.13
N LEU A 14 -24.32 -19.33 22.93
CA LEU A 14 -23.48 -19.45 21.74
C LEU A 14 -22.90 -20.87 21.57
N ARG A 15 -22.55 -21.58 22.66
CA ARG A 15 -22.01 -22.95 22.58
C ARG A 15 -22.97 -23.97 21.98
N GLY A 16 -24.30 -23.76 22.08
CA GLY A 16 -25.30 -24.63 21.48
C GLY A 16 -25.48 -24.41 19.97
N GLY A 17 -25.37 -23.16 19.51
CA GLY A 17 -25.58 -22.78 18.10
C GLY A 17 -24.31 -22.65 17.26
N LEU A 18 -23.13 -22.57 17.87
CA LEU A 18 -21.88 -22.28 17.14
C LEU A 18 -21.51 -23.36 16.12
N ALA A 19 -21.87 -24.63 16.33
CA ALA A 19 -21.48 -25.73 15.45
C ALA A 19 -22.03 -25.57 14.02
N GLY A 20 -23.29 -25.12 13.87
CA GLY A 20 -23.89 -24.81 12.57
C GLY A 20 -23.45 -23.45 12.01
N PHE A 21 -23.07 -22.51 12.88
CA PHE A 21 -22.72 -21.15 12.49
C PHE A 21 -21.24 -20.98 12.07
N ARG A 22 -20.41 -22.03 12.20
CA ARG A 22 -18.97 -21.96 11.88
C ARG A 22 -18.70 -21.53 10.45
N VAL A 23 -19.48 -22.04 9.49
CA VAL A 23 -19.30 -21.73 8.06
C VAL A 23 -19.54 -20.24 7.79
N PHE A 24 -20.59 -19.67 8.38
CA PHE A 24 -20.87 -18.24 8.28
C PHE A 24 -19.75 -17.40 8.90
N LEU A 25 -19.31 -17.74 10.12
CA LEU A 25 -18.22 -17.03 10.80
C LEU A 25 -16.91 -17.12 10.03
N LEU A 26 -16.59 -18.28 9.46
CA LEU A 26 -15.40 -18.46 8.63
C LEU A 26 -15.48 -17.58 7.39
N CYS A 27 -16.63 -17.57 6.70
CA CYS A 27 -16.82 -16.73 5.51
C CYS A 27 -16.67 -15.23 5.85
N LEU A 28 -17.28 -14.79 6.94
CA LEU A 28 -17.17 -13.41 7.43
C LEU A 28 -15.72 -13.06 7.78
N ALA A 29 -15.04 -13.92 8.54
CA ALA A 29 -13.65 -13.72 8.92
C ALA A 29 -12.73 -13.67 7.69
N LEU A 30 -12.95 -14.56 6.71
CA LEU A 30 -12.16 -14.63 5.49
C LEU A 30 -12.36 -13.38 4.61
N GLY A 31 -13.60 -12.87 4.51
CA GLY A 31 -13.88 -11.61 3.81
C GLY A 31 -13.19 -10.41 4.45
N VAL A 32 -13.27 -10.27 5.78
CA VAL A 32 -12.59 -9.18 6.51
C VAL A 32 -11.07 -9.31 6.41
N ALA A 33 -10.54 -10.53 6.53
CA ALA A 33 -9.11 -10.79 6.39
C ALA A 33 -8.60 -10.45 4.99
N ALA A 34 -9.37 -10.72 3.94
CA ALA A 34 -9.01 -10.36 2.57
C ALA A 34 -8.90 -8.83 2.40
N ILE A 35 -9.90 -8.07 2.88
CA ILE A 35 -9.90 -6.60 2.78
C ILE A 35 -8.73 -5.98 3.58
N ALA A 36 -8.50 -6.44 4.81
CA ALA A 36 -7.39 -5.99 5.63
C ALA A 36 -6.03 -6.38 5.02
N GLY A 37 -5.93 -7.57 4.45
CA GLY A 37 -4.74 -8.11 3.81
C GLY A 37 -4.27 -7.26 2.63
N VAL A 38 -5.17 -6.88 1.73
CA VAL A 38 -4.83 -6.03 0.57
C VAL A 38 -4.28 -4.69 1.02
N GLY A 39 -4.85 -4.09 2.08
CA GLY A 39 -4.33 -2.84 2.66
C GLY A 39 -2.90 -2.98 3.18
N MET A 40 -2.60 -4.07 3.90
CA MET A 40 -1.24 -4.37 4.39
C MET A 40 -0.26 -4.59 3.24
N VAL A 41 -0.65 -5.34 2.22
CA VAL A 41 0.19 -5.59 1.04
C VAL A 41 0.49 -4.28 0.31
N ARG A 42 -0.52 -3.44 0.08
CA ARG A 42 -0.33 -2.11 -0.52
C ARG A 42 0.66 -1.26 0.29
N ALA A 43 0.48 -1.21 1.61
CA ALA A 43 1.36 -0.43 2.48
C ALA A 43 2.80 -0.97 2.48
N ALA A 44 2.98 -2.28 2.49
CA ALA A 44 4.30 -2.91 2.42
C ALA A 44 4.99 -2.62 1.08
N ILE A 45 4.26 -2.67 -0.03
CA ILE A 45 4.77 -2.28 -1.35
C ILE A 45 5.16 -0.80 -1.34
N GLU A 46 4.29 0.09 -0.87
CA GLU A 46 4.56 1.52 -0.82
C GLU A 46 5.77 1.87 0.07
N ALA A 47 5.93 1.16 1.19
CA ALA A 47 7.09 1.29 2.06
C ALA A 47 8.37 0.77 1.39
N GLY A 48 8.33 -0.40 0.75
CA GLY A 48 9.48 -0.95 0.02
C GLY A 48 9.89 -0.07 -1.16
N LEU A 49 8.92 0.50 -1.90
CA LEU A 49 9.18 1.47 -2.96
C LEU A 49 9.69 2.82 -2.42
N ARG A 50 9.34 3.25 -1.22
CA ARG A 50 9.95 4.45 -0.64
C ARG A 50 11.40 4.21 -0.23
N ASP A 51 11.66 3.07 0.39
CA ASP A 51 12.97 2.72 0.94
C ASP A 51 13.98 2.34 -0.16
N GLN A 52 13.51 1.57 -1.16
CA GLN A 52 14.33 1.11 -2.29
C GLN A 52 14.06 1.88 -3.58
N GLY A 53 13.19 2.90 -3.54
CA GLY A 53 12.80 3.70 -4.70
C GLY A 53 13.96 4.43 -5.33
N ALA A 54 14.86 5.03 -4.55
CA ALA A 54 16.03 5.69 -5.10
C ALA A 54 16.95 4.72 -5.85
N VAL A 55 17.08 3.47 -5.35
CA VAL A 55 17.88 2.41 -5.96
C VAL A 55 17.21 1.81 -7.19
N LEU A 56 15.88 1.67 -7.19
CA LEU A 56 15.09 1.08 -8.28
C LEU A 56 14.71 2.08 -9.39
N LEU A 57 14.50 3.35 -9.05
CA LEU A 57 14.13 4.44 -9.96
C LEU A 57 15.36 5.17 -10.54
N GLY A 58 16.56 4.93 -9.98
CA GLY A 58 17.83 5.44 -10.52
C GLY A 58 18.10 6.92 -10.24
N GLY A 59 17.46 7.51 -9.22
CA GLY A 59 17.68 8.90 -8.83
C GLY A 59 16.84 9.36 -7.63
N ASP A 60 17.28 10.44 -6.98
CA ASP A 60 16.58 11.05 -5.84
C ASP A 60 15.41 11.96 -6.26
N ALA A 61 15.39 12.40 -7.53
CA ALA A 61 14.37 13.28 -8.09
C ALA A 61 14.15 13.01 -9.59
N GLU A 62 12.90 13.14 -10.06
CA GLU A 62 12.51 13.03 -11.47
C GLU A 62 11.87 14.35 -11.93
N MET A 63 12.25 14.82 -13.12
CA MET A 63 11.62 15.97 -13.79
C MET A 63 11.00 15.52 -15.12
N GLY A 64 9.69 15.68 -15.26
CA GLY A 64 8.93 15.32 -16.46
C GLY A 64 8.59 16.55 -17.31
N PHE A 65 8.96 16.52 -18.58
CA PHE A 65 8.61 17.57 -19.55
C PHE A 65 7.64 17.05 -20.60
N THR A 66 6.52 17.75 -20.79
CA THR A 66 5.50 17.34 -21.76
C THR A 66 5.90 17.74 -23.17
N ALA A 67 6.16 16.73 -24.02
CA ALA A 67 6.43 16.89 -25.45
C ALA A 67 7.59 17.86 -25.79
N ARG A 68 8.54 18.04 -24.87
CA ARG A 68 9.75 18.84 -25.07
C ARG A 68 10.91 18.28 -24.26
N TYR A 69 12.11 18.63 -24.68
CA TYR A 69 13.32 18.42 -23.89
C TYR A 69 13.49 19.52 -22.83
N ALA A 70 14.36 19.28 -21.85
CA ALA A 70 14.84 20.32 -20.95
C ALA A 70 15.52 21.42 -21.78
N GLY A 71 15.19 22.68 -21.50
CA GLY A 71 15.85 23.86 -22.05
C GLY A 71 17.29 24.01 -21.53
N GLU A 72 18.00 25.00 -22.03
CA GLU A 72 19.39 25.22 -21.64
C GLU A 72 19.52 25.63 -20.17
N ASP A 73 18.70 26.57 -19.71
CA ASP A 73 18.67 27.01 -18.30
C ASP A 73 18.30 25.87 -17.34
N GLU A 74 17.36 25.01 -17.75
CA GLU A 74 16.91 23.86 -16.95
C GLU A 74 18.01 22.81 -16.86
N ARG A 75 18.76 22.56 -17.94
CA ARG A 75 19.94 21.68 -17.93
C ARG A 75 21.07 22.21 -17.06
N VAL A 76 21.32 23.52 -17.09
CA VAL A 76 22.32 24.17 -16.22
C VAL A 76 21.91 24.03 -14.75
N PHE A 77 20.62 24.21 -14.43
CA PHE A 77 20.12 23.98 -13.08
C PHE A 77 20.32 22.53 -12.63
N MET A 78 19.93 21.55 -13.46
CA MET A 78 20.09 20.12 -13.15
C MET A 78 21.55 19.75 -12.91
N ALA A 79 22.47 20.24 -13.74
CA ALA A 79 23.91 20.04 -13.57
C ALA A 79 24.47 20.70 -12.29
N GLY A 80 23.80 21.73 -11.76
CA GLY A 80 24.17 22.39 -10.51
C GLY A 80 23.69 21.70 -9.24
N VAL A 81 22.62 20.89 -9.33
CA VAL A 81 21.99 20.24 -8.16
C VAL A 81 22.17 18.72 -8.12
N ALA A 82 22.41 18.07 -9.25
CA ALA A 82 22.49 16.61 -9.35
C ALA A 82 23.94 16.12 -9.46
N ASN A 83 24.25 14.98 -8.82
CA ASN A 83 25.53 14.29 -8.99
C ASN A 83 25.58 13.50 -10.31
N GLU A 84 24.45 12.96 -10.75
CA GLU A 84 24.31 12.18 -11.98
C GLU A 84 22.94 12.48 -12.59
N VAL A 85 22.87 12.55 -13.93
CA VAL A 85 21.65 12.89 -14.66
C VAL A 85 21.36 11.82 -15.70
N SER A 86 20.15 11.26 -15.67
CA SER A 86 19.64 10.30 -16.64
C SER A 86 18.48 10.93 -17.44
N GLU A 87 18.51 10.83 -18.77
CA GLU A 87 17.51 11.39 -19.67
C GLU A 87 16.72 10.27 -20.36
N ILE A 88 15.39 10.29 -20.25
CA ILE A 88 14.49 9.28 -20.84
C ILE A 88 13.43 9.98 -21.71
N VAL A 89 13.29 9.54 -22.97
CA VAL A 89 12.28 10.05 -23.91
C VAL A 89 11.22 8.98 -24.15
N LYS A 90 9.96 9.28 -23.81
CA LYS A 90 8.83 8.36 -23.97
C LYS A 90 7.98 8.74 -25.17
N PHE A 91 8.05 7.95 -26.23
CA PHE A 91 7.17 8.10 -27.39
C PHE A 91 5.82 7.43 -27.12
N ARG A 92 4.70 8.11 -27.39
CA ARG A 92 3.38 7.45 -27.46
C ARG A 92 3.32 6.68 -28.78
N SER A 93 3.10 5.37 -28.70
CA SER A 93 2.74 4.53 -29.85
C SER A 93 1.26 4.65 -30.19
#